data_AF-A0A1G0NAI7-F1
#
_entry.id   AF-A0A1G0NAI7-F1
#
_cell.length_a   1.000
_cell.length_b   1.000
_cell.length_c   1.000
_cell.angle_alpha   90.00
_cell.angle_beta   90.00
_cell.angle_gamma   90.00
#
_symmetry.space_group_name_H-M   'P 1'
#
loop_
_entity.id
_entity.type
_entity.pdbx_description
1 polymer ?
#
loop_
_entity_poly.entity_id
_entity_poly.type
_entity_poly.pdbx_seq_one_letter_code
_entity_poly.pdbx_strand_id
1 'polypeptide(L)'
;MDDQFNETFAQVERLMCSHGVFHAKLHFSSSRATLWLYSDPHRYRVLSVDELLTATPCHDCPSTHYPLDAVVDSQHIRPILEMFRTLRFSDEQLYLRSGSLNLINGMVGLNFSCDGSHYLPAEEFLASPLARWFSP
;
A
#
# COMPACT_ATOMS: atom_id res chain seq x y z
N MET A 1 -6.19 -10.94 -5.37
CA MET A 1 -5.95 -9.48 -5.35
C MET A 1 -6.13 -8.89 -6.73
N ASP A 2 -5.50 -9.46 -7.75
CA ASP A 2 -5.50 -8.90 -9.11
C ASP A 2 -6.92 -8.69 -9.70
N ASP A 3 -7.90 -9.53 -9.33
CA ASP A 3 -9.31 -9.38 -9.76
C ASP A 3 -10.15 -8.42 -8.89
N GLN A 4 -9.63 -7.97 -7.76
CA GLN A 4 -10.36 -7.21 -6.72
C GLN A 4 -9.61 -5.94 -6.31
N PHE A 5 -8.86 -5.35 -7.25
CA PHE A 5 -8.02 -4.19 -6.98
C PHE A 5 -8.81 -3.01 -6.43
N ASN A 6 -9.96 -2.71 -7.03
CA ASN A 6 -10.77 -1.56 -6.66
C ASN A 6 -11.23 -1.64 -5.20
N GLU A 7 -11.77 -2.79 -4.80
CA GLU A 7 -12.26 -3.08 -3.45
C GLU A 7 -11.12 -3.14 -2.45
N THR A 8 -10.02 -3.83 -2.82
CA THR A 8 -8.83 -3.96 -1.98
C THR A 8 -8.25 -2.57 -1.68
N PHE A 9 -8.06 -1.75 -2.71
CA PHE A 9 -7.49 -0.41 -2.55
C PHE A 9 -8.44 0.54 -1.81
N ALA A 10 -9.75 0.46 -2.05
CA ALA A 10 -10.74 1.20 -1.27
C ALA A 10 -10.69 0.85 0.21
N GLN A 11 -10.54 -0.44 0.53
CA GLN A 11 -10.43 -0.85 1.91
C GLN A 11 -9.11 -0.41 2.55
N VAL A 12 -7.98 -0.53 1.85
CA VAL A 12 -6.69 -0.05 2.36
C VAL A 12 -6.70 1.47 2.58
N GLU A 13 -7.18 2.24 1.59
CA GLU A 13 -7.32 3.68 1.70
C GLU A 13 -8.18 4.06 2.90
N ARG A 14 -9.37 3.45 3.05
CA ARG A 14 -10.24 3.68 4.21
C ARG A 14 -9.52 3.40 5.52
N LEU A 15 -8.81 2.27 5.62
CA LEU A 15 -8.12 1.88 6.85
C LEU A 15 -7.00 2.85 7.22
N MET A 16 -6.29 3.34 6.21
CA MET A 16 -5.22 4.33 6.38
C MET A 16 -5.77 5.72 6.71
N CYS A 17 -6.89 6.11 6.10
CA CYS A 17 -7.50 7.42 6.29
C CYS A 17 -8.21 7.57 7.65
N SER A 18 -8.86 6.51 8.12
CA SER A 18 -9.84 6.63 9.20
C SER A 18 -9.80 5.51 10.23
N HIS A 19 -8.84 4.59 10.18
CA HIS A 19 -8.78 3.49 11.14
C HIS A 19 -7.36 3.24 11.70
N GLY A 20 -6.50 4.25 11.67
CA GLY A 20 -5.20 4.22 12.34
C GLY A 20 -4.18 3.25 11.73
N VAL A 21 -4.35 2.81 10.49
CA VAL A 21 -3.30 2.09 9.75
C VAL A 21 -2.30 3.08 9.19
N PHE A 22 -1.06 3.06 9.68
CA PHE A 22 -0.03 4.02 9.24
C PHE A 22 0.89 3.45 8.17
N HIS A 23 0.98 2.13 8.09
CA HIS A 23 1.78 1.45 7.10
C HIS A 23 0.99 0.25 6.58
N ALA A 24 0.87 0.16 5.26
CA ALA A 24 0.30 -0.98 4.57
C ALA A 24 1.29 -1.51 3.54
N LYS A 25 1.41 -2.83 3.45
CA LYS A 25 2.16 -3.54 2.41
C LYS A 25 1.27 -4.54 1.70
N LEU A 26 1.13 -4.38 0.40
CA LEU A 26 0.37 -5.26 -0.48
C LEU A 26 1.32 -6.25 -1.15
N HIS A 27 1.06 -7.54 -0.94
CA HIS A 27 1.78 -8.64 -1.55
C HIS A 27 0.91 -9.21 -2.68
N PHE A 28 1.13 -8.74 -3.91
CA PHE A 28 0.28 -9.08 -5.06
C PHE A 28 0.36 -10.59 -5.38
N SER A 29 1.57 -11.15 -5.43
CA SER A 29 1.78 -12.56 -5.78
C SER A 29 1.13 -13.56 -4.82
N SER A 30 0.98 -13.19 -3.54
CA SER A 30 0.35 -14.05 -2.52
C SER A 30 -1.06 -13.59 -2.12
N SER A 31 -1.59 -12.55 -2.78
CA SER A 31 -2.89 -11.95 -2.45
C SER A 31 -3.07 -11.67 -0.95
N ARG A 32 -2.11 -10.96 -0.35
CA ARG A 32 -2.10 -10.61 1.07
C ARG A 32 -1.82 -9.14 1.31
N ALA A 33 -2.33 -8.61 2.41
CA ALA A 33 -1.99 -7.31 2.95
C ALA A 33 -1.37 -7.46 4.34
N THR A 34 -0.26 -6.77 4.57
CA THR A 34 0.31 -6.60 5.91
C THR A 34 0.03 -5.18 6.38
N LEU A 35 -0.60 -5.03 7.54
CA LEU A 35 -1.03 -3.75 8.09
C LEU A 35 -0.36 -3.48 9.44
N TRP A 36 0.08 -2.25 9.66
CA TRP A 36 0.58 -1.77 10.95
C TRP A 36 -0.33 -0.65 11.46
N LEU A 37 -0.73 -0.76 12.72
CA LEU A 37 -1.58 0.21 13.40
C LEU A 37 -0.77 1.10 14.34
N TYR A 38 -1.19 2.36 14.50
CA TYR A 38 -0.60 3.26 15.50
C TYR A 38 -0.74 2.75 16.93
N SER A 39 -1.88 2.12 17.23
CA SER A 39 -2.19 1.64 18.57
C SER A 39 -1.35 0.43 18.99
N ASP A 40 -0.82 -0.32 18.02
CA ASP A 40 0.04 -1.47 18.28
C ASP A 40 1.09 -1.67 17.16
N PRO A 41 2.08 -0.76 17.07
CA PRO A 41 3.01 -0.70 15.93
C PRO A 41 3.98 -1.88 15.87
N HIS A 42 4.13 -2.63 16.97
CA HIS A 42 5.02 -3.78 17.05
C HIS A 42 4.34 -5.10 16.62
N ARG A 43 3.01 -5.10 16.43
CA ARG A 43 2.23 -6.29 16.06
C ARG A 43 1.47 -6.06 14.76
N TYR A 44 2.17 -6.31 13.65
CA TYR A 44 1.54 -6.25 12.34
C TYR A 44 0.50 -7.36 12.14
N ARG A 45 -0.49 -7.08 11.30
CA ARG A 45 -1.54 -8.03 10.92
C ARG A 45 -1.30 -8.46 9.48
N VAL A 46 -1.29 -9.77 9.22
CA VAL A 46 -1.24 -10.33 7.86
C VAL A 46 -2.61 -10.87 7.53
N LEU A 47 -3.24 -10.31 6.50
CA LEU A 47 -4.58 -10.66 6.05
C LEU A 47 -4.52 -11.14 4.61
N SER A 48 -5.26 -12.18 4.28
CA SER A 48 -5.66 -12.44 2.89
C SER A 48 -6.57 -11.32 2.37
N VAL A 49 -6.73 -11.22 1.06
CA VAL A 49 -7.70 -10.27 0.48
C VAL A 49 -9.11 -10.54 0.95
N ASP A 50 -9.52 -11.80 1.08
CA ASP A 50 -10.86 -12.15 1.58
C ASP A 50 -11.06 -11.67 3.02
N GLU A 51 -10.08 -11.90 3.90
CA GLU A 51 -10.13 -11.39 5.29
C GLU A 51 -10.14 -9.86 5.34
N LEU A 52 -9.34 -9.20 4.49
CA LEU A 52 -9.35 -7.74 4.38
C LEU A 52 -10.73 -7.21 3.96
N LEU A 53 -11.38 -7.85 2.99
CA LEU A 53 -12.66 -7.38 2.46
C LEU A 53 -13.87 -7.74 3.32
N THR A 54 -13.84 -8.88 4.01
CA THR A 54 -15.00 -9.41 4.75
C THR A 54 -14.87 -9.31 6.26
N ALA A 55 -13.64 -9.37 6.76
CA ALA A 55 -13.38 -9.63 8.17
C ALA A 55 -12.55 -8.55 8.83
N THR A 56 -12.17 -7.44 8.16
CA THR A 56 -11.44 -6.36 8.86
C THR A 56 -12.30 -5.86 10.02
N PRO A 57 -11.98 -6.20 11.28
CA PRO A 57 -12.94 -5.99 12.34
C PRO A 57 -12.91 -4.51 12.69
N CYS A 58 -14.09 -3.88 12.68
CA CYS A 58 -14.30 -2.55 13.24
C CYS A 58 -13.75 -2.43 14.69
N HIS A 59 -13.66 -3.56 15.41
CA HIS A 59 -13.10 -3.64 16.77
C HIS A 59 -11.57 -3.50 16.81
N ASP A 60 -10.88 -3.92 15.75
CA ASP A 60 -9.42 -4.06 15.73
C ASP A 60 -8.71 -2.84 15.15
N CYS A 61 -9.43 -2.08 14.33
CA CYS A 61 -9.01 -0.80 13.80
C CYS A 61 -10.14 0.21 14.10
N PRO A 62 -10.21 0.76 15.34
CA PRO A 62 -11.26 1.71 15.69
C PRO A 62 -11.18 2.94 14.79
N SER A 63 -12.32 3.62 14.58
CA SER A 63 -12.31 4.86 13.80
C SER A 63 -11.40 5.90 14.47
N THR A 64 -10.49 6.48 13.71
CA THR A 64 -9.55 7.53 14.15
C THR A 64 -9.58 8.70 13.18
N HIS A 65 -9.14 9.87 13.64
CA HIS A 65 -8.77 10.94 12.73
C HIS A 65 -7.57 10.51 11.88
N TYR A 66 -7.39 11.14 10.72
CA TYR A 66 -6.18 10.97 9.93
C TYR A 66 -4.95 11.27 10.81
N PRO A 67 -3.86 10.50 10.72
CA PRO A 67 -2.76 10.64 11.66
C PRO A 67 -2.15 12.04 11.60
N LEU A 68 -1.99 12.68 12.76
CA LEU A 68 -1.53 14.08 12.85
C LEU A 68 -0.07 14.26 12.41
N ASP A 69 0.72 13.20 12.54
CA ASP A 69 2.13 13.11 12.18
C ASP A 69 2.36 12.48 10.79
N ALA A 70 1.29 12.22 10.03
CA ALA A 70 1.43 11.77 8.65
C ALA A 70 2.06 12.87 7.79
N VAL A 71 3.17 12.53 7.12
CA VAL A 71 3.83 13.40 6.14
C VAL A 71 3.21 13.26 4.75
N VAL A 72 2.46 12.18 4.51
CA VAL A 72 1.73 11.95 3.26
C VAL A 72 0.31 12.49 3.43
N ASP A 73 -0.13 13.36 2.53
CA ASP A 73 -1.53 13.79 2.49
C ASP A 73 -2.44 12.61 2.14
N SER A 74 -3.58 12.49 2.83
CA SER A 74 -4.61 11.50 2.55
C SER A 74 -5.03 11.43 1.08
N GLN A 75 -5.04 12.56 0.36
CA GLN A 75 -5.40 12.61 -1.06
C GLN A 75 -4.40 11.87 -1.96
N HIS A 76 -3.18 11.62 -1.48
CA HIS A 76 -2.13 10.91 -2.22
C HIS A 76 -2.21 9.39 -2.07
N ILE A 77 -2.96 8.86 -1.09
CA ILE A 77 -3.03 7.41 -0.82
C ILE A 77 -3.58 6.67 -2.04
N ARG A 78 -4.73 7.09 -2.57
CA ARG A 78 -5.33 6.47 -3.76
C ARG A 78 -4.42 6.53 -4.99
N PRO A 79 -3.87 7.70 -5.39
CA PRO A 79 -2.90 7.77 -6.48
C PRO A 79 -1.71 6.81 -6.34
N ILE A 80 -1.16 6.66 -5.14
CA ILE A 80 -0.04 5.72 -4.88
C ILE A 80 -0.48 4.28 -5.11
N LEU A 81 -1.65 3.89 -4.59
CA LEU A 81 -2.20 2.55 -4.78
C LEU A 81 -2.45 2.26 -6.27
N GLU A 82 -3.05 3.19 -7.01
CA GLU A 82 -3.27 3.03 -8.45
C GLU A 82 -1.95 2.90 -9.22
N MET A 83 -0.90 3.64 -8.84
CA MET A 83 0.43 3.46 -9.42
C MET A 83 0.99 2.06 -9.15
N PHE A 84 0.75 1.46 -7.97
CA PHE A 84 1.12 0.05 -7.74
C PHE A 84 0.42 -0.89 -8.72
N ARG A 85 -0.86 -0.66 -9.02
CA ARG A 85 -1.58 -1.44 -10.03
C ARG A 85 -0.96 -1.26 -11.41
N THR A 86 -0.59 -0.03 -11.81
CA THR A 86 0.11 0.20 -13.08
C THR A 86 1.43 -0.59 -13.14
N LEU A 87 2.25 -0.51 -12.11
CA LEU A 87 3.53 -1.23 -12.02
C LEU A 87 3.37 -2.76 -11.90
N ARG A 88 2.22 -3.24 -11.44
CA ARG A 88 1.90 -4.67 -11.37
C ARG A 88 1.62 -5.27 -12.75
N PHE A 89 1.08 -4.48 -13.67
CA PHE A 89 0.64 -4.93 -15.01
C PHE A 89 1.44 -4.33 -16.17
N SER A 90 2.52 -3.64 -15.88
CA SER A 90 3.29 -2.90 -16.88
C SER A 90 4.13 -3.77 -17.80
N ASP A 91 4.65 -4.90 -17.31
CA ASP A 91 5.54 -5.77 -18.07
C ASP A 91 5.43 -7.23 -17.56
N GLU A 92 5.54 -8.21 -18.46
CA GLU A 92 5.44 -9.64 -18.11
C GLU A 92 6.67 -10.16 -17.35
N GLN A 93 7.84 -9.56 -17.56
CA GLN A 93 9.10 -9.93 -16.95
C GLN A 93 9.43 -9.06 -15.73
N LEU A 94 9.15 -7.76 -15.78
CA LEU A 94 9.42 -6.80 -14.71
C LEU A 94 8.12 -6.21 -14.14
N TYR A 95 7.51 -6.96 -13.21
CA TYR A 95 6.28 -6.55 -12.53
C TYR A 95 6.48 -6.41 -11.02
N LEU A 96 5.64 -5.56 -10.43
CA LEU A 96 5.61 -5.35 -8.99
C LEU A 96 5.07 -6.59 -8.26
N ARG A 97 5.87 -7.19 -7.37
CA ARG A 97 5.46 -8.29 -6.46
C ARG A 97 4.85 -7.79 -5.17
N SER A 98 5.36 -6.67 -4.65
CA SER A 98 4.75 -5.99 -3.51
C SER A 98 5.01 -4.50 -3.51
N GLY A 99 4.02 -3.72 -3.07
CA GLY A 99 4.14 -2.28 -2.81
C GLY A 99 3.79 -1.96 -1.36
N SER A 100 4.47 -1.00 -0.74
CA SER A 100 4.15 -0.51 0.60
C SER A 100 4.11 1.00 0.66
N LEU A 101 3.24 1.54 1.51
CA LEU A 101 3.16 2.96 1.83
C LEU A 101 3.19 3.14 3.34
N ASN A 102 4.09 3.99 3.83
CA ASN A 102 4.15 4.42 5.21
C ASN A 102 3.87 5.92 5.31
N LEU A 103 2.79 6.28 6.03
CA LEU A 103 2.32 7.65 6.17
C LEU A 103 3.23 8.52 7.04
N ILE A 104 3.97 7.92 7.98
CA ILE A 104 4.81 8.64 8.95
C ILE A 104 6.14 9.07 8.38
N ASN A 105 6.85 8.13 7.77
CA ASN A 105 8.14 8.45 7.18
C ASN A 105 8.04 8.81 5.69
N GLY A 106 6.84 8.74 5.11
CA GLY A 106 6.56 9.10 3.73
C GLY A 106 7.15 8.16 2.70
N MET A 107 7.63 6.98 3.10
CA MET A 107 8.31 6.07 2.20
C MET A 107 7.33 5.18 1.45
N VAL A 108 7.50 5.13 0.13
CA VAL A 108 6.97 4.10 -0.74
C VAL A 108 8.03 3.04 -0.94
N GLY A 109 7.68 1.78 -0.67
CA GLY A 109 8.53 0.62 -0.92
C GLY A 109 8.00 -0.18 -2.09
N LEU A 110 8.88 -0.57 -3.01
CA LEU A 110 8.56 -1.37 -4.19
C LEU A 110 9.44 -2.60 -4.20
N ASN A 111 8.88 -3.78 -4.51
CA ASN A 111 9.65 -4.98 -4.77
C ASN A 111 9.23 -5.57 -6.13
N PHE A 112 10.15 -5.57 -7.08
CA PHE A 112 9.95 -6.11 -8.42
C PHE A 112 10.39 -7.58 -8.49
N SER A 113 9.93 -8.28 -9.52
CA SER A 113 10.33 -9.66 -9.84
C SER A 113 11.84 -9.81 -10.04
N CYS A 114 12.45 -8.92 -10.82
CA CYS A 114 13.84 -9.03 -11.30
C CYS A 114 14.78 -7.90 -10.84
N ASP A 115 14.26 -6.74 -10.41
CA ASP A 115 15.06 -5.55 -10.05
C ASP A 115 15.24 -5.34 -8.53
N GLY A 116 14.73 -6.27 -7.71
CA GLY A 116 14.89 -6.20 -6.26
C GLY A 116 13.94 -5.20 -5.60
N SER A 117 14.44 -4.46 -4.61
CA SER A 117 13.62 -3.54 -3.79
C SER A 117 14.09 -2.09 -3.89
N HIS A 118 13.14 -1.17 -4.00
CA HIS A 118 13.38 0.27 -4.06
C HIS A 118 12.56 0.98 -2.99
N TYR A 119 13.12 2.06 -2.47
CA TYR A 119 12.45 2.91 -1.49
C TYR A 119 12.65 4.36 -1.89
N LEU A 120 11.56 5.11 -1.94
CA LEU A 120 11.59 6.54 -2.27
C LEU A 120 10.44 7.29 -1.58
N PRO A 121 10.55 8.61 -1.40
CA PRO A 121 9.46 9.42 -0.87
C PRO A 121 8.20 9.36 -1.75
N ALA A 122 7.04 9.44 -1.12
CA ALA A 122 5.72 9.40 -1.78
C ALA A 122 5.57 10.50 -2.86
N GLU A 123 6.04 11.71 -2.59
CA GLU A 123 6.01 12.82 -3.55
C GLU A 123 6.87 12.51 -4.79
N GLU A 124 8.09 12.00 -4.58
CA GLU A 124 8.98 11.60 -5.67
C GLU A 124 8.37 10.43 -6.48
N PHE A 125 7.72 9.49 -5.80
CA PHE A 125 7.05 8.37 -6.45
C PHE A 125 5.91 8.84 -7.37
N LEU A 126 5.08 9.78 -6.89
CA LEU A 126 3.98 10.35 -7.69
C LEU A 126 4.47 11.25 -8.83
N ALA A 127 5.59 11.95 -8.65
CA ALA A 127 6.18 12.79 -9.69
C ALA A 127 6.98 11.99 -10.74
N SER A 128 7.33 10.74 -10.45
CA SER A 128 8.19 9.94 -11.33
C SER A 128 7.46 9.51 -12.62
N PRO A 129 8.05 9.74 -13.81
CA PRO A 129 7.47 9.25 -15.04
C PRO A 129 7.50 7.71 -15.06
N LEU A 130 6.49 7.08 -15.68
CA LEU A 130 6.40 5.63 -15.78
C LEU A 130 7.66 4.98 -16.39
N ALA A 131 8.30 5.64 -17.36
CA ALA A 131 9.53 5.18 -18.00
C ALA A 131 10.70 4.94 -17.02
N ARG A 132 10.71 5.61 -15.86
CA ARG A 132 11.71 5.40 -14.80
C ARG A 132 11.76 3.94 -14.34
N TRP A 133 10.61 3.25 -14.36
CA TRP A 133 10.45 1.90 -13.82
C TRP A 133 10.67 0.79 -14.85
N PHE A 134 10.80 1.15 -16.13
CA PHE A 134 10.93 0.20 -17.25
C PHE A 134 12.23 0.39 -18.03
N SER A 135 13.20 1.11 -17.45
CA SER A 135 14.49 1.29 -18.11
C SER A 135 15.28 -0.04 -18.08
N PRO A 136 15.86 -0.47 -19.21
CA PRO A 136 16.61 -1.72 -19.34
C PRO A 136 17.93 -1.72 -18.58
#